data_AF-A0A448YJH8-F1
#
_entry.id   AF-A0A448YJH8-F1
#
_cell.length_a   1.000
_cell.length_b   1.000
_cell.length_c   1.000
_cell.angle_alpha   90.00
_cell.angle_beta   90.00
_cell.angle_gamma   90.00
#
_symmetry.space_group_name_H-M   'P 1'
#
loop_
_entity.id
_entity.type
_entity.pdbx_description
1 polymer ?
#
loop_
_entity_poly.entity_id
_entity_poly.type
_entity_poly.pdbx_seq_one_letter_code
_entity_poly.pdbx_strand_id
1 'polypeptide(L)'
;MWGNLLALAGALCYGVYSILLKLKVKEDWRMDMKLFFGFVGLFNFFFMWPPIIIMNKLGYEKLELPPNGSVYLIIIFNCLASFLADFLWARAMLLTSPLTVTVGLSMTIPVAMICDFIFKFKWNSPIYTLGAALICVSFYLVNKNEQEDNRRLD
;
A
#
# COMPACT_ATOMS: atom_id res chain seq x y z
N MET A 1 0.64 -13.31 -20.52
CA MET A 1 1.72 -12.35 -20.85
C MET A 1 1.30 -10.91 -20.60
N TRP A 2 0.17 -10.43 -21.16
CA TRP A 2 -0.32 -9.05 -20.92
C TRP A 2 -0.42 -8.65 -19.44
N GLY A 3 -0.94 -9.53 -18.57
CA GLY A 3 -1.01 -9.25 -17.14
C GLY A 3 0.35 -8.99 -16.47
N ASN A 4 1.40 -9.73 -16.85
CA ASN A 4 2.75 -9.52 -16.32
C ASN A 4 3.31 -8.16 -16.76
N LEU A 5 3.03 -7.76 -18.00
CA LEU A 5 3.45 -6.45 -18.52
C LEU A 5 2.73 -5.31 -17.79
N LEU A 6 1.41 -5.44 -17.58
CA LEU A 6 0.63 -4.46 -16.81
C LEU A 6 1.09 -4.38 -15.35
N ALA A 7 1.42 -5.51 -14.72
CA ALA A 7 1.94 -5.54 -13.36
C ALA A 7 3.30 -4.84 -13.25
N LEU A 8 4.20 -5.08 -14.22
CA LEU A 8 5.49 -4.40 -14.27
C LEU A 8 5.33 -2.90 -14.51
N ALA A 9 4.45 -2.50 -15.42
CA ALA A 9 4.14 -1.09 -15.67
C ALA A 9 3.57 -0.41 -14.41
N GLY A 10 2.64 -1.07 -13.70
CA GLY A 10 2.10 -0.57 -12.44
C GLY A 10 3.16 -0.41 -11.35
N ALA A 11 4.05 -1.39 -11.20
CA ALA A 11 5.16 -1.32 -10.26
C ALA A 11 6.11 -0.15 -10.57
N LEU A 12 6.43 0.09 -11.85
CA LEU A 12 7.22 1.24 -12.28
C LEU A 12 6.52 2.56 -11.99
N CYS A 13 5.24 2.69 -12.34
CA CYS A 13 4.45 3.89 -12.05
C CYS A 13 4.38 4.19 -10.55
N TYR A 14 4.18 3.16 -9.71
CA TYR A 14 4.15 3.32 -8.26
C TYR A 14 5.51 3.74 -7.68
N GLY A 15 6.60 3.13 -8.17
CA GLY A 15 7.96 3.53 -7.81
C GLY A 15 8.23 5.01 -8.15
N VAL A 16 7.94 5.42 -9.39
CA VAL A 16 8.08 6.81 -9.82
C VAL A 16 7.22 7.75 -8.98
N TYR A 17 5.96 7.40 -8.74
CA TYR A 17 5.04 8.17 -7.89
C TYR A 17 5.61 8.38 -6.48
N SER A 18 6.07 7.31 -5.81
CA SER A 18 6.60 7.41 -4.44
C SER A 18 7.83 8.32 -4.34
N ILE A 19 8.73 8.27 -5.33
CA ILE A 19 9.92 9.11 -5.38
C ILE A 19 9.53 10.58 -5.65
N LEU A 20 8.67 10.82 -6.64
CA LEU A 20 8.21 12.17 -6.96
C LEU A 20 7.44 12.81 -5.80
N LEU A 21 6.62 12.02 -5.09
CA LEU A 21 5.90 12.46 -3.91
C LEU A 21 6.88 12.93 -2.82
N LYS A 22 7.92 12.14 -2.54
CA LYS A 22 8.96 12.51 -1.57
C LYS A 22 9.72 13.77 -1.99
N LEU A 23 10.08 13.90 -3.27
CA LEU A 23 10.83 15.05 -3.78
C LEU A 23 10.01 16.33 -3.73
N LYS A 24 8.80 16.32 -4.29
CA LYS A 24 7.91 17.48 -4.37
C LYS A 24 7.51 18.01 -2.99
N VAL A 25 7.20 17.12 -2.04
CA VAL A 25 6.80 17.52 -0.69
C VAL A 25 7.99 18.06 0.12
N LYS A 26 9.21 17.54 -0.09
CA LYS A 26 10.40 18.02 0.61
C LYS A 26 10.78 19.44 0.18
N GLU A 27 10.52 19.79 -1.08
CA GLU A 27 10.73 21.14 -1.62
C GLU A 27 9.64 22.14 -1.17
N ASP A 28 8.39 21.70 -1.05
CA ASP A 28 7.25 22.52 -0.64
C ASP A 28 6.83 22.25 0.82
N TRP A 29 7.52 22.84 1.80
CA TRP A 29 7.15 22.86 3.23
C TRP A 29 5.71 23.39 3.50
N ARG A 30 5.05 23.96 2.48
CA ARG A 30 3.70 24.56 2.56
C ARG A 30 2.59 23.69 1.97
N MET A 31 2.87 22.47 1.49
CA MET A 31 1.81 21.64 0.94
C MET A 31 0.86 21.14 2.04
N ASP A 32 -0.40 21.57 1.96
CA ASP A 32 -1.45 21.02 2.81
C ASP A 32 -1.78 19.60 2.33
N MET A 33 -1.28 18.61 3.09
CA MET A 33 -1.52 17.19 2.84
C MET A 33 -3.00 16.86 2.69
N LYS A 34 -3.89 17.63 3.33
CA LYS A 34 -5.33 17.43 3.20
C LYS A 34 -5.82 17.79 1.80
N LEU A 35 -5.29 18.86 1.21
CA LEU A 35 -5.64 19.29 -0.14
C LEU A 35 -5.10 18.32 -1.19
N PHE A 36 -3.86 17.86 -1.02
CA PHE A 36 -3.26 16.83 -1.88
C PHE A 36 -4.11 15.56 -1.92
N PHE A 37 -4.41 14.97 -0.76
CA PHE A 37 -5.25 13.78 -0.68
C PHE A 37 -6.70 14.04 -1.15
N GLY A 38 -7.21 15.26 -0.98
CA GLY A 38 -8.51 15.67 -1.53
C GLY A 38 -8.54 15.61 -3.05
N PHE A 39 -7.51 16.12 -3.73
CA PHE A 39 -7.40 16.00 -5.19
C PHE A 39 -7.16 14.58 -5.65
N VAL A 40 -6.32 13.80 -4.95
CA VAL A 40 -6.11 12.38 -5.25
C VAL A 40 -7.43 11.61 -5.18
N GLY A 41 -8.24 11.84 -4.14
CA GLY A 41 -9.57 11.24 -4.00
C GLY A 41 -10.54 11.69 -5.09
N LEU A 42 -10.54 12.97 -5.45
CA LEU A 42 -11.38 13.53 -6.51
C LEU A 42 -11.05 12.89 -7.87
N PHE A 43 -9.77 12.85 -8.25
CA PHE A 43 -9.34 12.21 -9.48
C PHE A 43 -9.65 10.71 -9.46
N ASN A 44 -9.42 10.02 -8.34
CA ASN A 44 -9.76 8.61 -8.22
C ASN A 44 -11.25 8.36 -8.47
N PHE A 45 -12.13 9.20 -7.93
CA PHE A 45 -13.58 9.11 -8.15
C PHE A 45 -13.96 9.27 -9.64
N PHE A 46 -13.36 10.25 -10.35
CA PHE A 46 -13.65 10.47 -11.77
C PHE A 46 -13.01 9.43 -12.71
N PHE A 47 -11.80 8.95 -12.41
CA PHE A 47 -11.07 8.02 -13.28
C PHE A 47 -11.37 6.55 -13.02
N MET A 48 -11.77 6.14 -11.81
CA MET A 48 -12.13 4.74 -11.55
C MET A 48 -13.51 4.36 -12.08
N TRP A 49 -14.45 5.31 -12.19
CA TRP A 49 -15.82 5.05 -12.66
C TRP A 49 -15.90 4.57 -14.13
N PRO A 50 -15.24 5.21 -15.12
CA PRO A 50 -15.39 4.85 -16.53
C PRO A 50 -14.93 3.42 -16.87
N PRO A 51 -13.77 2.92 -16.39
CA PRO A 51 -13.34 1.54 -16.65
C PRO A 51 -14.37 0.49 -16.22
N ILE A 52 -15.01 0.68 -15.06
CA ILE A 52 -16.01 -0.24 -14.52
C ILE A 52 -17.23 -0.32 -15.46
N ILE A 53 -17.70 0.82 -15.98
CA ILE A 53 -18.84 0.86 -16.91
C ILE A 53 -18.49 0.23 -18.25
N ILE A 54 -17.29 0.48 -18.75
CA ILE A 54 -16.81 -0.12 -20.01
C ILE A 54 -16.75 -1.65 -19.87
N MET A 55 -16.21 -2.15 -18.75
CA MET A 55 -16.16 -3.60 -18.48
C MET A 55 -17.55 -4.23 -18.34
N ASN A 56 -18.51 -3.52 -17.73
CA ASN A 56 -19.90 -3.97 -17.66
C ASN A 56 -20.57 -4.00 -19.05
N LYS A 57 -20.30 -3.02 -19.92
CA LYS A 57 -20.81 -3.02 -21.30
C LYS A 57 -20.19 -4.11 -22.17
N LEU A 58 -18.92 -4.45 -21.95
CA LEU A 58 -18.27 -5.57 -22.63
C LEU A 58 -18.67 -6.95 -22.07
N GLY A 59 -19.40 -6.98 -20.95
CA GLY A 59 -19.86 -8.23 -20.33
C GLY A 59 -18.77 -9.01 -19.59
N TYR A 60 -17.61 -8.40 -19.34
CA TYR A 60 -16.52 -9.05 -18.60
C TYR A 60 -16.77 -9.08 -17.09
N GLU A 61 -17.38 -8.04 -16.52
CA GLU A 61 -17.79 -7.99 -15.11
C GLU A 61 -19.20 -7.44 -14.98
N LYS A 62 -20.09 -8.17 -14.30
CA LYS A 62 -21.45 -7.71 -14.02
C LYS A 62 -21.41 -6.74 -12.84
N LEU A 63 -21.95 -5.56 -13.05
CA LEU A 63 -22.07 -4.54 -12.01
C LEU A 63 -23.26 -4.89 -11.10
N GLU A 64 -22.99 -5.66 -10.05
CA GLU A 64 -23.98 -6.06 -9.05
C GLU A 64 -23.81 -5.22 -7.78
N LEU A 65 -24.94 -4.74 -7.24
CA LEU A 65 -24.94 -4.02 -5.97
C LEU A 65 -24.74 -5.00 -4.80
N PRO A 66 -24.18 -4.53 -3.66
CA PRO A 66 -23.94 -5.39 -2.51
C PRO A 66 -25.27 -6.02 -2.04
N PRO A 67 -25.39 -7.35 -1.97
CA PRO A 67 -26.67 -8.01 -1.75
C PRO A 67 -27.19 -7.93 -0.31
N ASN A 68 -26.29 -7.68 0.67
CA ASN A 68 -26.61 -7.75 2.10
C ASN A 68 -26.11 -6.51 2.86
N GLY A 69 -26.83 -6.10 3.91
CA GLY A 69 -26.44 -4.99 4.79
C GLY A 69 -25.08 -5.20 5.48
N SER A 70 -24.72 -6.45 5.79
CA SER A 70 -23.40 -6.77 6.35
C SER A 70 -22.26 -6.50 5.36
N VAL A 71 -22.50 -6.70 4.06
CA VAL A 71 -21.49 -6.42 3.02
C VAL A 71 -21.29 -4.90 2.88
N TYR A 72 -22.37 -4.11 2.98
CA TYR A 72 -22.27 -2.65 3.05
C TYR A 72 -21.40 -2.19 4.22
N LEU A 73 -21.60 -2.74 5.42
CA LEU A 73 -20.77 -2.41 6.58
C LEU A 73 -19.29 -2.75 6.37
N ILE A 74 -19.01 -3.93 5.79
CA ILE A 74 -17.63 -4.33 5.47
C ILE A 74 -17.00 -3.37 4.46
N ILE A 75 -17.74 -2.97 3.42
CA ILE A 75 -17.24 -2.02 2.41
C ILE A 75 -16.94 -0.66 3.04
N ILE A 76 -17.84 -0.13 3.87
CA ILE A 76 -17.64 1.17 4.54
C ILE A 76 -16.43 1.09 5.49
N PHE A 77 -16.34 0.03 6.28
CA PHE A 77 -15.20 -0.18 7.18
C PHE A 77 -13.88 -0.30 6.42
N ASN A 78 -13.85 -1.09 5.34
CA ASN A 78 -12.67 -1.24 4.49
C ASN A 78 -12.29 0.10 3.83
N CYS A 79 -13.25 0.87 3.34
CA CYS A 79 -13.02 2.19 2.77
C CYS A 79 -12.33 3.13 3.77
N LEU A 80 -12.85 3.21 5.00
CA LEU A 80 -12.25 4.03 6.06
C LEU A 80 -10.85 3.54 6.44
N ALA A 81 -10.67 2.22 6.59
CA ALA A 81 -9.38 1.63 6.93
C ALA A 81 -8.33 1.83 5.83
N SER A 82 -8.70 1.63 4.56
CA SER A 82 -7.83 1.85 3.41
C SER A 82 -7.43 3.31 3.27
N PHE A 83 -8.37 4.25 3.42
CA PHE A 83 -8.07 5.67 3.42
C PHE A 83 -7.05 6.05 4.51
N LEU A 84 -7.26 5.54 5.74
CA LEU A 84 -6.33 5.77 6.84
C LEU A 84 -4.95 5.14 6.57
N ALA A 85 -4.92 3.93 5.99
CA ALA A 85 -3.69 3.23 5.64
C ALA A 85 -2.88 4.01 4.59
N ASP A 86 -3.53 4.52 3.53
CA ASP A 86 -2.87 5.32 2.49
C ASP A 86 -2.32 6.64 3.04
N PHE A 87 -3.07 7.28 3.95
CA PHE A 87 -2.61 8.49 4.63
C PHE A 87 -1.40 8.24 5.52
N LEU A 88 -1.44 7.18 6.35
CA LEU A 88 -0.32 6.77 7.20
C LEU A 88 0.90 6.38 6.38
N TRP A 89 0.70 5.66 5.27
CA TRP A 89 1.75 5.28 4.34
C TRP A 89 2.45 6.50 3.76
N ALA A 90 1.70 7.49 3.25
CA ALA A 90 2.30 8.70 2.70
C ALA A 90 3.03 9.50 3.78
N ARG A 91 2.45 9.64 4.99
CA ARG A 91 3.14 10.30 6.10
C ARG A 91 4.42 9.58 6.51
N ALA A 92 4.40 8.26 6.62
CA ALA A 92 5.58 7.47 6.94
C ALA A 92 6.66 7.69 5.88
N MET A 93 6.30 7.66 4.59
CA MET A 93 7.24 7.86 3.48
C MET A 93 7.91 9.24 3.55
N LEU A 94 7.12 10.27 3.87
CA LEU A 94 7.60 11.63 3.97
C LEU A 94 8.50 11.87 5.19
N LEU A 95 8.28 11.13 6.28
CA LEU A 95 9.12 11.23 7.48
C LEU A 95 10.39 10.38 7.40
N THR A 96 10.37 9.24 6.70
CA THR A 96 11.54 8.36 6.54
C THR A 96 12.04 8.38 5.10
N SER A 97 11.87 7.31 4.35
CA SER A 97 12.19 7.17 2.94
C SER A 97 11.21 6.21 2.26
N PRO A 98 10.98 6.36 0.94
CA PRO A 98 10.18 5.39 0.17
C PRO A 98 10.70 3.95 0.34
N LEU A 99 12.01 3.76 0.41
CA LEU A 99 12.64 2.45 0.59
C LEU A 99 12.24 1.81 1.93
N THR A 100 12.41 2.52 3.05
CA THR A 100 12.07 1.97 4.36
C THR A 100 10.59 1.65 4.50
N VAL A 101 9.70 2.48 3.94
CA VAL A 101 8.27 2.19 3.95
C VAL A 101 7.93 0.95 3.13
N THR A 102 8.52 0.74 1.95
CA THR A 102 8.29 -0.47 1.16
C THR A 102 8.75 -1.75 1.86
N VAL A 103 9.89 -1.70 2.56
CA VAL A 103 10.37 -2.84 3.37
C VAL A 103 9.48 -3.04 4.60
N GLY A 104 8.97 -1.97 5.22
CA GLY A 104 7.97 -2.02 6.28
C GLY A 104 6.64 -2.64 5.84
N LEU A 105 6.15 -2.31 4.64
CA LEU A 105 4.97 -2.97 4.07
C LEU A 105 5.21 -4.47 3.85
N SER A 106 6.42 -4.90 3.51
CA SER A 106 6.75 -6.32 3.41
C SER A 106 6.68 -7.04 4.77
N MET A 107 6.88 -6.31 5.87
CA MET A 107 6.71 -6.82 7.24
C MET A 107 5.24 -7.21 7.57
N THR A 108 4.28 -6.78 6.74
CA THR A 108 2.89 -7.28 6.86
C THR A 108 2.80 -8.79 6.64
N ILE A 109 3.71 -9.39 5.86
CA ILE A 109 3.75 -10.83 5.60
C ILE A 109 4.02 -11.64 6.90
N PRO A 110 5.12 -11.41 7.64
CA PRO A 110 5.34 -12.12 8.90
C PRO A 110 4.26 -11.80 9.96
N VAL A 111 3.75 -10.57 10.00
CA VAL A 111 2.65 -10.21 10.92
C VAL A 111 1.39 -11.01 10.58
N ALA A 112 1.01 -11.10 9.30
CA ALA A 112 -0.12 -11.90 8.85
C ALA A 112 0.06 -13.38 9.19
N MET A 113 1.28 -13.91 9.08
CA MET A 113 1.57 -15.29 9.50
C MET A 113 1.37 -15.51 11.00
N ILE A 114 1.76 -14.55 11.84
CA ILE A 114 1.51 -14.61 13.30
C ILE A 114 0.00 -14.55 13.57
N CYS A 115 -0.72 -13.67 12.89
CA CYS A 115 -2.17 -13.60 13.00
C CYS A 115 -2.84 -14.92 12.61
N ASP A 116 -2.44 -15.54 11.49
CA ASP A 116 -2.99 -16.83 11.06
C ASP A 116 -2.69 -17.95 12.07
N PHE A 117 -1.51 -17.95 12.69
CA PHE A 117 -1.17 -18.90 13.74
C PHE A 117 -2.08 -18.73 14.98
N ILE A 118 -2.32 -17.49 15.42
CA ILE A 118 -3.14 -17.19 16.61
C ILE A 118 -4.63 -17.46 16.37
N PHE A 119 -5.17 -17.01 15.23
CA PHE A 119 -6.62 -17.05 14.97
C PHE A 119 -7.08 -18.33 14.31
N LYS A 120 -6.26 -18.95 13.46
CA LYS A 120 -6.64 -20.16 12.69
C LYS A 120 -5.96 -21.43 13.21
N PHE A 121 -5.02 -21.33 14.17
CA PHE A 121 -4.22 -22.45 14.68
C PHE A 121 -3.58 -23.30 13.58
N LYS A 122 -3.29 -22.69 12.42
CA LYS A 122 -2.66 -23.37 11.28
C LYS A 122 -1.16 -23.15 11.30
N TRP A 123 -0.42 -24.25 11.19
CA TRP A 123 1.02 -24.21 10.98
C TRP A 123 1.31 -23.99 9.50
N ASN A 124 2.03 -22.91 9.21
CA ASN A 124 2.52 -22.64 7.86
C ASN A 124 3.72 -23.55 7.56
N SER A 125 3.92 -23.87 6.27
CA SER A 125 5.02 -24.74 5.86
C SER A 125 6.38 -24.14 6.25
N PRO A 126 7.39 -24.96 6.60
CA PRO A 126 8.71 -24.47 7.06
C PRO A 126 9.37 -23.47 6.12
N ILE A 127 9.12 -23.58 4.81
CA ILE A 127 9.65 -22.66 3.80
C ILE A 127 9.06 -21.23 3.94
N TYR A 128 7.80 -21.12 4.33
CA TYR A 128 7.15 -19.83 4.58
C TYR A 128 7.71 -19.18 5.84
N THR A 129 7.95 -19.98 6.88
CA THR A 129 8.57 -19.50 8.12
C THR A 129 9.99 -18.98 7.89
N LEU A 130 10.77 -19.66 7.04
CA LEU A 130 12.08 -19.18 6.60
C LEU A 130 11.96 -17.84 5.85
N GLY A 131 11.01 -17.73 4.91
CA GLY A 131 10.75 -16.49 4.18
C GLY A 131 10.38 -15.32 5.09
N ALA A 132 9.50 -15.56 6.06
CA ALA A 132 9.15 -14.58 7.09
C ALA A 132 10.35 -14.13 7.93
N ALA A 133 11.21 -15.07 8.34
CA ALA A 133 12.43 -14.74 9.06
C ALA A 133 13.39 -13.86 8.23
N LEU A 134 13.55 -14.15 6.93
CA LEU A 134 14.36 -13.33 6.02
C LEU A 134 13.81 -11.92 5.86
N ILE A 135 12.49 -11.74 5.79
CA ILE A 135 11.84 -10.43 5.74
C ILE A 135 12.14 -9.64 7.03
N CYS A 136 12.02 -10.27 8.20
CA CYS A 136 12.34 -9.64 9.49
C CYS A 136 13.81 -9.18 9.55
N VAL A 137 14.74 -10.03 9.10
CA VAL A 137 16.18 -9.68 9.04
C VAL A 137 16.41 -8.50 8.08
N SER A 138 15.77 -8.51 6.92
CA SER A 138 15.89 -7.44 5.93
C SER A 138 15.40 -6.09 6.48
N PHE A 139 14.25 -6.10 7.16
CA PHE A 139 13.71 -4.89 7.81
C PHE A 139 14.66 -4.35 8.90
N TYR A 140 15.20 -5.22 9.74
CA TYR A 140 16.16 -4.84 10.78
C TYR A 140 17.42 -4.17 10.19
N LEU A 141 18.00 -4.75 9.14
CA LEU A 141 19.19 -4.21 8.48
C LEU A 141 18.93 -2.84 7.83
N VAL A 142 17.80 -2.70 7.12
CA VAL A 142 17.42 -1.43 6.48
C VAL A 142 17.22 -0.33 7.52
N ASN A 143 16.52 -0.63 8.62
CA ASN A 143 16.29 0.35 9.67
C ASN A 143 17.61 0.77 10.35
N LYS A 144 18.52 -0.17 10.61
CA LYS A 144 19.85 0.13 11.17
C LYS A 144 20.65 1.05 10.25
N ASN A 145 20.69 0.74 8.96
CA ASN A 145 21.41 1.55 7.97
C ASN A 145 20.86 2.98 7.90
N GLU A 146 19.55 3.16 7.96
CA GLU A 146 18.92 4.49 7.92
C GLU A 146 19.18 5.29 9.21
N GLN A 147 19.23 4.64 10.37
CA GLN A 147 19.65 5.30 11.62
C GLN A 147 21.12 5.73 11.59
N GLU A 148 22.01 4.89 11.04
CA GLU A 148 23.42 5.24 10.88
C GLU A 148 23.62 6.41 9.91
N ASP A 149 22.86 6.46 8.81
CA ASP A 149 22.93 7.54 7.82
C ASP A 149 22.44 8.88 8.40
N ASN A 150 21.30 8.87 9.10
CA ASN A 150 20.82 10.06 9.81
C ASN A 150 21.84 10.57 10.84
N ARG A 151 22.50 9.68 11.58
CA ARG A 151 23.50 10.06 12.60
C ARG A 151 24.80 10.62 12.01
N ARG A 152 25.10 10.35 10.74
CA ARG A 152 26.26 10.93 10.04
C ARG A 152 26.00 12.33 9.49
N LEU A 153 24.73 12.71 9.37
CA LEU A 153 24.29 14.00 8.85
C LEU A 153 24.06 15.05 9.96
N ASP A 154 24.00 14.61 11.23
CA ASP A 154 23.97 15.44 12.44
C ASP A 154 25.40 15.67 13.00
#